data_AF-A0A1J4U402-F1
#
_entry.id   AF-A0A1J4U402-F1
#
_cell.length_a   1.000
_cell.length_b   1.000
_cell.length_c   1.000
_cell.angle_alpha   90.00
_cell.angle_beta   90.00
_cell.angle_gamma   90.00
#
_symmetry.space_group_name_H-M   'P 1'
#
loop_
_entity.id
_entity.type
_entity.pdbx_description
1 polymer ?
#
loop_
_entity_poly.entity_id
_entity_poly.type
_entity_poly.pdbx_seq_one_letter_code
_entity_poly.pdbx_strand_id
1 'polypeptide(L)'
;MVIDSGDLYDLSVKARKMLDEAGLDYVQILVMSDLDEYKIKKMQDMKAPVDIYGAATEVLNVTDAPKLEVVYKLSELQEKNKIIPKMKLSTKKLSLPGKKQVFRIKKDKYLCDIIGLDNEEVKDSRKLLCPVIKNGKLAGALPDIETIHSYYKRDIENFPTSLLDIENKYQYEVKISKNLQKLIEKTRSEIIKNHS
;
A
#
# COMPACT_ATOMS: atom_id res chain seq x y z
N MET A 1 2.76 31.92 12.24
CA MET A 1 4.05 32.28 11.61
C MET A 1 4.46 31.18 10.65
N VAL A 2 5.08 31.52 9.52
CA VAL A 2 5.57 30.54 8.53
C VAL A 2 7.10 30.60 8.46
N ILE A 3 7.75 29.45 8.43
CA ILE A 3 9.19 29.29 8.22
C ILE A 3 9.37 28.41 6.99
N ASP A 4 9.99 28.96 5.94
CA ASP A 4 10.09 28.30 4.63
C ASP A 4 11.53 28.09 4.14
N SER A 5 12.51 28.56 4.90
CA SER A 5 13.91 28.56 4.51
C SER A 5 14.84 28.66 5.73
N GLY A 6 16.10 28.26 5.55
CA GLY A 6 17.12 28.26 6.60
C GLY A 6 17.09 27.01 7.49
N ASP A 7 17.74 27.09 8.66
CA ASP A 7 17.71 25.99 9.64
C ASP A 7 16.35 25.96 10.34
N LEU A 8 15.49 25.06 9.88
CA LEU A 8 14.09 24.96 10.31
C LEU A 8 13.96 24.71 11.82
N TYR A 9 14.88 23.93 12.41
CA TYR A 9 14.86 23.64 13.84
C TYR A 9 15.22 24.89 14.63
N ASP A 10 16.39 25.48 14.36
CA ASP A 10 16.86 26.65 15.09
C ASP A 10 15.90 27.84 14.95
N LEU A 11 15.36 28.03 13.74
CA LEU A 11 14.39 29.10 13.47
C LEU A 11 13.07 28.85 14.19
N SER A 12 12.57 27.61 14.26
CA SER A 12 11.35 27.30 15.02
C SER A 12 11.53 27.57 16.51
N VAL A 13 12.67 27.20 17.10
CA VAL A 13 12.97 27.46 18.51
C VAL A 13 13.06 28.95 18.82
N LYS A 14 13.77 29.71 17.98
CA LYS A 14 13.88 31.17 18.13
C LYS A 14 12.53 31.85 17.96
N ALA A 15 11.76 31.46 16.94
CA ALA A 15 10.42 31.98 16.69
C ALA A 15 9.50 31.74 17.88
N ARG A 16 9.46 30.50 18.40
CA ARG A 16 8.63 30.15 19.56
C ARG A 16 8.98 31.01 20.77
N LYS A 17 10.27 31.14 21.08
CA LYS A 17 10.75 31.99 22.19
C LYS A 17 10.31 33.44 22.03
N MET A 18 10.50 34.03 20.85
CA MET A 18 10.13 35.43 20.60
C MET A 18 8.62 35.67 20.69
N LEU A 19 7.82 34.72 20.19
CA LEU A 19 6.37 34.78 20.29
C LEU A 19 5.92 34.68 21.76
N ASP A 20 6.50 33.76 22.53
CA ASP A 20 6.14 33.57 23.94
C ASP A 20 6.53 34.79 24.79
N GLU A 21 7.71 35.37 24.55
CA GLU A 21 8.14 36.63 25.20
C GLU A 21 7.21 37.81 24.87
N ALA A 22 6.56 37.78 23.71
CA ALA A 22 5.56 38.76 23.31
C ALA A 22 4.13 38.42 23.79
N GLY A 23 3.93 37.32 24.53
CA GLY A 23 2.61 36.85 24.96
C GLY A 23 1.75 36.27 23.84
N LEU A 24 2.37 35.79 22.76
CA LEU A 24 1.74 35.22 21.55
C LEU A 24 1.88 33.69 21.49
N ASP A 25 1.74 33.01 22.63
CA ASP A 25 1.81 31.55 22.74
C ASP A 25 0.79 30.82 21.86
N TYR A 26 -0.36 31.44 21.59
CA TYR A 26 -1.41 30.94 20.70
C TYR A 26 -1.04 30.93 19.21
N VAL A 27 0.01 31.66 18.79
CA VAL A 27 0.39 31.74 17.38
C VAL A 27 1.08 30.46 16.96
N GLN A 28 0.47 29.73 16.02
CA GLN A 28 1.02 28.49 15.48
C GLN A 28 2.23 28.75 14.57
N ILE A 29 3.18 27.81 14.56
CA ILE A 29 4.35 27.76 13.71
C ILE A 29 4.14 26.70 12.63
N LEU A 30 4.09 27.15 11.38
CA LEU A 30 4.05 26.33 10.17
C LEU A 30 5.44 26.28 9.55
N VAL A 31 5.94 25.08 9.24
CA VAL A 31 7.17 24.88 8.47
C VAL A 31 6.81 24.38 7.07
N MET A 32 7.31 25.06 6.03
CA MET A 32 7.10 24.70 4.62
C MET A 32 8.42 24.66 3.86
N SER A 33 9.00 23.49 3.67
CA SER A 33 10.25 23.31 2.92
C SER A 33 10.18 22.03 2.09
N ASP A 34 11.32 21.60 1.56
CA ASP A 34 11.62 20.25 1.05
C ASP A 34 11.51 19.15 2.14
N LEU A 35 10.39 19.11 2.84
CA LEU A 35 10.12 18.16 3.91
C LEU A 35 9.77 16.77 3.34
N ASP A 36 10.54 15.77 3.78
CA ASP A 36 10.23 14.34 3.66
C ASP A 36 9.88 13.77 5.06
N GLU A 37 9.45 12.51 5.12
CA GLU A 37 9.10 11.83 6.37
C GLU A 37 10.26 11.73 7.36
N TYR A 38 11.50 11.67 6.88
CA TYR A 38 12.71 11.55 7.70
C TYR A 38 13.07 12.89 8.36
N LYS A 39 12.96 14.01 7.63
CA LYS A 39 13.16 15.37 8.14
C LYS A 39 12.08 15.71 9.16
N ILE A 40 10.81 15.39 8.86
CA ILE A 40 9.71 15.58 9.80
C ILE A 40 9.96 14.78 11.09
N LYS A 41 10.29 13.48 10.96
CA LYS A 41 10.63 12.63 12.12
C LYS A 41 11.80 13.21 12.92
N LYS A 42 12.88 13.64 12.26
CA LYS A 42 14.03 14.25 12.94
C LYS A 42 13.64 15.50 13.73
N MET A 43 12.81 16.38 13.15
CA MET A 43 12.32 17.57 13.86
C MET A 43 11.46 17.21 15.07
N GLN A 44 10.60 16.18 14.94
CA GLN A 44 9.78 15.68 16.05
C GLN A 44 10.64 15.05 17.16
N ASP A 45 11.64 14.24 16.80
CA ASP A 45 12.58 13.61 17.74
C ASP A 45 13.40 14.67 18.51
N MET A 46 13.76 15.76 17.83
CA MET A 46 14.41 16.93 18.43
C MET A 46 13.44 17.85 19.21
N LYS A 47 12.13 17.54 19.24
CA LYS A 47 11.07 18.34 19.87
C LYS A 47 11.01 19.79 19.37
N ALA A 48 11.15 19.97 18.05
CA ALA A 48 10.99 21.27 17.42
C ALA A 48 9.59 21.85 17.74
N PRO A 49 9.47 23.13 18.14
CA PRO A 49 8.18 23.76 18.39
C PRO A 49 7.51 24.14 17.05
N VAL A 50 6.98 23.14 16.36
CA VAL A 50 6.29 23.24 15.08
C VAL A 50 4.92 22.61 15.22
N ASP A 51 3.89 23.36 14.84
CA ASP A 51 2.50 22.93 14.94
C ASP A 51 2.02 22.27 13.65
N ILE A 52 2.54 22.73 12.50
CA ILE A 52 2.10 22.29 11.18
C ILE A 52 3.32 22.09 10.27
N TYR A 53 3.33 20.97 9.55
CA TYR A 53 4.32 20.66 8.52
C TYR A 53 3.64 20.67 7.15
N GLY A 54 4.10 21.55 6.26
CA GLY A 54 3.65 21.61 4.87
C GLY A 54 4.70 21.01 3.94
N ALA A 55 4.52 19.74 3.58
CA ALA A 55 5.32 19.06 2.56
C ALA A 55 4.57 19.11 1.21
N ALA A 56 5.28 19.42 0.13
CA ALA A 56 4.69 19.50 -1.22
C ALA A 56 5.45 18.62 -2.21
N THR A 57 6.71 18.98 -2.53
CA THR A 57 7.49 18.33 -3.59
C THR A 57 7.65 16.83 -3.35
N GLU A 58 8.05 16.42 -2.15
CA GLU A 58 8.28 15.00 -1.81
C GLU A 58 6.98 14.19 -1.72
N VAL A 59 5.84 14.84 -1.46
CA VAL A 59 4.52 14.18 -1.48
C VAL A 59 4.02 13.97 -2.90
N LEU A 60 4.29 14.94 -3.79
CA LEU A 60 3.85 14.90 -5.18
C LEU A 60 4.77 14.06 -6.08
N ASN A 61 6.06 14.04 -5.76
CA ASN A 61 7.08 13.29 -6.47
C ASN A 61 7.65 12.25 -5.52
N VAL A 62 7.34 10.97 -5.74
CA VAL A 62 8.01 9.86 -5.03
C VAL A 62 9.44 9.77 -5.57
N THR A 63 10.35 10.57 -5.02
CA THR A 63 11.70 10.78 -5.56
C THR A 63 12.62 9.57 -5.36
N ASP A 64 12.41 8.81 -4.28
CA ASP A 64 13.17 7.64 -3.86
C ASP A 64 12.76 6.35 -4.60
N ALA A 65 11.47 6.21 -4.91
CA ALA A 65 10.88 5.09 -5.64
C ALA A 65 9.89 5.55 -6.73
N PRO A 66 10.35 6.26 -7.78
CA PRO A 66 9.49 6.96 -8.74
C PRO A 66 8.66 6.06 -9.66
N LYS A 67 8.79 4.73 -9.52
CA LYS A 67 8.14 3.76 -10.39
C LYS A 67 7.48 2.65 -9.58
N LEU A 68 6.16 2.58 -9.69
CA LEU A 68 5.41 1.39 -9.30
C LEU A 68 5.43 0.38 -10.46
N GLU A 69 6.10 -0.76 -10.28
CA GLU A 69 6.13 -1.82 -11.30
C GLU A 69 4.80 -2.62 -11.34
N VAL A 70 3.77 -2.06 -11.98
CA VAL A 70 2.51 -2.77 -12.23
C VAL A 70 2.54 -3.45 -13.60
N VAL A 71 2.09 -4.71 -13.67
CA VAL A 71 2.04 -5.49 -14.91
C VAL A 71 0.67 -6.10 -15.13
N TYR A 72 0.18 -6.03 -16.37
CA TYR A 72 -1.01 -6.76 -16.81
C TYR A 72 -0.60 -8.06 -17.51
N LYS A 73 -1.14 -9.20 -17.07
CA LYS A 73 -0.81 -10.52 -17.62
C LYS A 73 -2.05 -11.38 -17.76
N LEU A 74 -2.16 -12.07 -18.89
CA LEU A 74 -3.16 -13.11 -19.11
C LEU A 74 -2.88 -14.30 -18.17
N SER A 75 -3.88 -14.71 -17.39
CA SER A 75 -3.76 -15.83 -16.45
C SER A 75 -4.58 -17.06 -16.83
N GLU A 76 -5.61 -16.91 -17.66
CA GLU A 76 -6.39 -18.01 -18.22
C GLU A 76 -7.12 -17.59 -19.50
N LEU A 77 -7.48 -18.57 -20.32
CA LEU A 77 -8.36 -18.42 -21.48
C LEU A 77 -9.55 -19.37 -21.32
N GLN A 78 -10.71 -18.93 -21.79
CA GLN A 78 -11.86 -19.81 -21.96
C GLN A 78 -11.99 -20.13 -23.45
N GLU A 79 -11.83 -21.41 -23.80
CA GLU A 79 -12.06 -21.92 -25.15
C GLU A 79 -13.23 -22.90 -25.11
N LYS A 80 -14.33 -22.56 -25.80
CA LYS A 80 -15.62 -23.28 -25.70
C LYS A 80 -16.03 -23.41 -24.22
N ASN A 81 -16.04 -24.62 -23.68
CA ASN A 81 -16.40 -24.93 -22.30
C ASN A 81 -15.18 -25.34 -21.44
N LYS A 82 -13.95 -25.06 -21.89
CA LYS A 82 -12.72 -25.41 -21.19
C LYS A 82 -11.97 -24.16 -20.75
N ILE A 83 -11.61 -24.11 -19.47
CA ILE A 83 -10.70 -23.10 -18.93
C ILE A 83 -9.27 -23.62 -19.10
N ILE A 84 -8.42 -22.83 -19.74
CA ILE A 84 -7.02 -23.12 -20.04
C ILE A 84 -6.16 -22.12 -19.25
N PRO A 85 -5.52 -22.55 -18.16
CA PRO A 85 -4.62 -21.69 -17.39
C PRO A 85 -3.41 -21.26 -18.24
N LYS A 86 -2.99 -20.00 -18.09
CA LYS A 86 -1.85 -19.42 -18.81
C LYS A 86 -0.81 -18.90 -17.82
N MET A 87 0.45 -19.16 -18.16
CA MET A 87 1.60 -18.85 -17.32
C MET A 87 2.82 -18.61 -18.18
N LYS A 88 3.62 -17.61 -17.85
CA LYS A 88 4.92 -17.35 -18.48
C LYS A 88 6.03 -17.86 -17.56
N LEU A 89 6.82 -18.79 -18.08
CA LEU A 89 8.07 -19.21 -17.46
C LEU A 89 9.16 -18.23 -17.94
N SER A 90 9.62 -17.35 -17.05
CA SER A 90 10.82 -16.54 -17.30
C SER A 90 11.78 -16.72 -16.14
N THR A 91 13.08 -16.63 -16.42
CA THR A 91 14.15 -16.83 -15.44
C THR A 91 14.08 -15.87 -14.24
N LYS A 92 13.42 -14.72 -14.39
CA LYS A 92 13.36 -13.67 -13.35
C LYS A 92 11.98 -13.48 -12.70
N LYS A 93 10.86 -13.76 -13.39
CA LYS A 93 9.50 -13.55 -12.83
C LYS A 93 8.50 -14.60 -13.35
N LEU A 94 7.97 -15.39 -12.42
CA LEU A 94 6.87 -16.34 -12.67
C LEU A 94 5.53 -15.57 -12.69
N SER A 95 4.64 -15.85 -13.64
CA SER A 95 3.24 -15.36 -13.54
C SER A 95 2.32 -16.46 -12.98
N LEU A 96 1.39 -16.10 -12.10
CA LEU A 96 0.47 -17.08 -11.51
C LEU A 96 -0.70 -17.40 -12.48
N PRO A 97 -0.95 -18.67 -12.81
CA PRO A 97 -2.05 -19.09 -13.67
C PRO A 97 -3.41 -18.97 -12.97
N GLY A 98 -4.48 -19.09 -13.76
CA GLY A 98 -5.87 -19.13 -13.31
C GLY A 98 -6.42 -17.78 -12.86
N LYS A 99 -7.74 -17.67 -12.79
CA LYS A 99 -8.44 -16.58 -12.11
C LYS A 99 -8.28 -16.75 -10.60
N LYS A 100 -7.96 -15.63 -9.95
CA LYS A 100 -7.49 -15.62 -8.57
C LYS A 100 -8.30 -14.68 -7.71
N GLN A 101 -8.24 -14.92 -6.41
CA GLN A 101 -8.75 -14.05 -5.35
C GLN A 101 -7.64 -13.85 -4.31
N VAL A 102 -7.68 -12.70 -3.62
CA VAL A 102 -6.82 -12.43 -2.47
C VAL A 102 -7.66 -12.50 -1.21
N PHE A 103 -7.22 -13.31 -0.26
CA PHE A 103 -7.89 -13.59 1.00
C PHE A 103 -7.05 -13.03 2.14
N ARG A 104 -7.54 -11.99 2.81
CA ARG A 104 -6.88 -11.41 3.97
C ARG A 104 -7.24 -12.19 5.23
N ILE A 105 -6.24 -12.70 5.93
CA ILE A 105 -6.39 -13.36 7.22
C ILE A 105 -6.26 -12.32 8.32
N LYS A 106 -7.28 -12.26 9.18
CA LYS A 106 -7.28 -11.40 10.35
C LYS A 106 -7.44 -12.26 11.60
N LYS A 107 -6.62 -11.99 12.61
CA LYS A 107 -6.88 -12.40 14.00
C LYS A 107 -7.32 -11.15 14.77
N ASP A 108 -6.42 -10.58 15.56
CA ASP A 108 -6.60 -9.26 16.16
C ASP A 108 -6.26 -8.16 15.14
N LYS A 109 -5.10 -8.32 14.48
CA LYS A 109 -4.62 -7.51 13.36
C LYS A 109 -4.62 -8.33 12.06
N TYR A 110 -4.44 -7.66 10.93
CA TYR A 110 -4.14 -8.29 9.65
C TYR A 110 -2.81 -9.03 9.75
N LEU A 111 -2.86 -10.34 9.52
CA LEU A 111 -1.75 -11.25 9.73
C LEU A 111 -1.00 -11.52 8.42
N CYS A 112 -1.74 -11.89 7.38
CA CYS A 112 -1.20 -12.19 6.07
C CYS A 112 -2.29 -12.15 5.00
N ASP A 113 -1.87 -12.09 3.74
CA ASP A 113 -2.75 -12.28 2.59
C ASP A 113 -2.43 -13.62 1.91
N ILE A 114 -3.46 -14.35 1.49
CA ILE A 114 -3.34 -15.60 0.73
C ILE A 114 -3.88 -15.34 -0.68
N ILE A 115 -3.07 -15.61 -1.69
CA ILE A 115 -3.49 -15.64 -3.09
C ILE A 115 -3.95 -17.07 -3.38
N GLY A 116 -5.23 -17.22 -3.74
CA GLY A 116 -5.84 -18.49 -4.13
C GLY A 116 -6.63 -18.36 -5.42
N LEU A 117 -7.23 -19.45 -5.90
CA LEU A 117 -8.19 -19.44 -7.00
C LEU A 117 -9.47 -18.72 -6.57
N ASP A 118 -10.21 -18.15 -7.52
CA ASP A 118 -11.38 -17.32 -7.19
C ASP A 118 -12.56 -18.09 -6.59
N ASN A 119 -12.63 -19.38 -6.91
CA ASN A 119 -13.62 -20.33 -6.40
C ASN A 119 -13.21 -20.97 -5.06
N GLU A 120 -12.04 -20.64 -4.50
CA GLU A 120 -11.64 -21.13 -3.19
C GLU A 120 -12.39 -20.42 -2.06
N GLU A 121 -12.52 -21.16 -0.96
CA GLU A 121 -12.91 -20.63 0.33
C GLU A 121 -11.77 -20.86 1.31
N VAL A 122 -11.33 -19.76 1.93
CA VAL A 122 -10.30 -19.79 2.97
C VAL A 122 -10.99 -19.41 4.27
N LYS A 123 -10.92 -20.30 5.26
CA LYS A 123 -11.54 -20.10 6.58
C LYS A 123 -10.97 -18.83 7.25
N ASP A 124 -11.84 -18.12 7.98
CA ASP A 124 -11.46 -16.94 8.78
C ASP A 124 -10.77 -15.84 7.95
N SER A 125 -11.22 -15.67 6.70
CA SER A 125 -10.64 -14.74 5.74
C SER A 125 -11.66 -13.79 5.11
N ARG A 126 -11.17 -12.63 4.65
CA ARG A 126 -11.94 -11.67 3.86
C ARG A 126 -11.42 -11.65 2.41
N LYS A 127 -12.32 -11.80 1.43
CA LYS A 127 -12.01 -11.59 0.00
C LYS A 127 -11.75 -10.09 -0.25
N LEU A 128 -10.64 -9.76 -0.90
CA LEU A 128 -10.26 -8.37 -1.18
C LEU A 128 -10.70 -7.88 -2.56
N LEU A 129 -10.68 -8.74 -3.58
CA LEU A 129 -11.15 -8.38 -4.91
C LEU A 129 -12.68 -8.46 -4.94
N CYS A 130 -13.32 -7.31 -5.18
CA CYS A 130 -14.75 -7.20 -5.38
C CYS A 130 -15.06 -6.76 -6.83
N PRO A 131 -16.15 -7.23 -7.45
CA PRO A 131 -16.53 -6.78 -8.78
C PRO A 131 -16.94 -5.31 -8.75
N VAL A 132 -16.25 -4.45 -9.51
CA VAL A 132 -16.63 -3.04 -9.71
C VAL A 132 -17.44 -2.86 -10.99
N ILE A 133 -17.16 -3.68 -12.02
CA ILE A 133 -17.87 -3.69 -13.30
C ILE A 133 -18.32 -5.13 -13.58
N LYS A 134 -19.57 -5.30 -14.01
CA LYS A 134 -20.13 -6.58 -14.50
C LYS A 134 -20.87 -6.32 -15.82
N ASN A 135 -20.55 -7.10 -16.85
CA ASN A 135 -21.19 -7.00 -18.17
C ASN A 135 -21.23 -5.57 -18.74
N GLY A 136 -20.12 -4.83 -18.59
CA GLY A 136 -19.98 -3.45 -19.08
C GLY A 136 -20.71 -2.38 -18.24
N LYS A 137 -21.32 -2.74 -17.12
CA LYS A 137 -22.01 -1.80 -16.21
C LYS A 137 -21.38 -1.80 -14.83
N LEU A 138 -21.41 -0.66 -14.15
CA LEU A 138 -21.00 -0.58 -12.74
C LEU A 138 -21.85 -1.55 -11.92
N ALA A 139 -21.18 -2.32 -11.06
CA ALA A 139 -21.83 -3.31 -10.19
C ALA A 139 -22.54 -2.67 -8.98
N GLY A 140 -22.28 -1.39 -8.70
CA GLY A 140 -22.85 -0.59 -7.64
C GLY A 140 -22.35 0.85 -7.71
N ALA A 141 -22.82 1.71 -6.79
CA ALA A 141 -22.30 3.06 -6.65
C ALA A 141 -20.83 3.03 -6.20
N LEU A 142 -20.03 3.97 -6.70
CA LEU A 142 -18.69 4.19 -6.20
C LEU A 142 -18.76 4.91 -4.84
N PRO A 143 -17.86 4.59 -3.90
CA PRO A 143 -17.82 5.29 -2.62
C PRO A 143 -17.40 6.75 -2.80
N ASP A 144 -17.93 7.63 -1.96
CA ASP A 144 -17.46 9.01 -1.85
C ASP A 144 -16.12 9.10 -1.09
N ILE A 145 -15.55 10.30 -1.05
CA ILE A 145 -14.24 10.54 -0.43
C ILE A 145 -14.25 10.29 1.09
N GLU A 146 -15.35 10.57 1.77
CA GLU A 146 -15.49 10.36 3.22
C GLU A 146 -15.52 8.87 3.55
N THR A 147 -16.22 8.09 2.73
CA THR A 147 -16.26 6.63 2.81
C THR A 147 -14.89 6.03 2.54
N ILE A 148 -14.16 6.51 1.53
CA ILE A 148 -12.79 6.07 1.22
C ILE A 148 -11.85 6.38 2.38
N HIS A 149 -11.92 7.60 2.94
CA HIS A 149 -11.10 8.00 4.08
C HIS A 149 -11.39 7.12 5.31
N SER A 150 -12.67 6.92 5.64
CA SER A 150 -13.08 6.09 6.78
C SER A 150 -12.63 4.64 6.60
N TYR A 151 -12.72 4.12 5.38
CA TYR A 151 -12.20 2.80 5.02
C TYR A 151 -10.69 2.72 5.28
N TYR A 152 -9.92 3.72 4.82
CA TYR A 152 -8.47 3.78 5.02
C TYR A 152 -8.09 3.81 6.50
N LYS A 153 -8.70 4.70 7.31
CA LYS A 153 -8.45 4.81 8.75
C LYS A 153 -8.71 3.49 9.48
N ARG A 154 -9.85 2.87 9.19
CA ARG A 154 -10.16 1.56 9.76
C ARG A 154 -9.13 0.51 9.33
N ASP A 155 -8.76 0.45 8.06
CA ASP A 155 -7.83 -0.57 7.57
C ASP A 155 -6.40 -0.37 8.12
N ILE A 156 -5.91 0.87 8.23
CA ILE A 156 -4.57 1.16 8.76
C ILE A 156 -4.46 0.76 10.24
N GLU A 157 -5.53 1.00 11.02
CA GLU A 157 -5.61 0.55 12.41
C GLU A 157 -5.61 -0.97 12.55
N ASN A 158 -6.00 -1.72 11.51
CA ASN A 158 -5.98 -3.18 11.53
C ASN A 158 -4.62 -3.76 11.12
N PHE A 159 -3.72 -3.00 10.51
CA PHE A 159 -2.37 -3.48 10.24
C PHE A 159 -1.48 -3.46 11.50
N PRO A 160 -0.43 -4.30 11.54
CA PRO A 160 0.63 -4.18 12.54
C PRO A 160 1.24 -2.77 12.50
N THR A 161 1.46 -2.14 13.65
CA THR A 161 2.05 -0.79 13.74
C THR A 161 3.45 -0.74 13.15
N SER A 162 4.18 -1.85 13.15
CA SER A 162 5.48 -2.00 12.49
C SER A 162 5.44 -1.78 10.97
N LEU A 163 4.27 -1.88 10.33
CA LEU A 163 4.11 -1.54 8.91
C LEU A 163 4.25 -0.03 8.67
N LEU A 164 4.02 0.80 9.69
CA LEU A 164 4.12 2.26 9.63
C LEU A 164 5.50 2.77 10.03
N ASP A 165 6.43 1.87 10.36
CA ASP A 165 7.80 2.22 10.68
C ASP A 165 8.54 2.58 9.38
N ILE A 166 9.00 3.82 9.28
CA ILE A 166 9.72 4.35 8.12
C ILE A 166 11.22 4.03 8.14
N GLU A 167 11.74 3.56 9.27
CA GLU A 167 13.15 3.21 9.46
C GLU A 167 13.37 1.70 9.28
N ASN A 168 12.43 0.89 9.78
CA ASN A 168 12.53 -0.56 9.72
C ASN A 168 11.58 -1.16 8.69
N LYS A 169 12.14 -1.99 7.82
CA LYS A 169 11.33 -2.69 6.83
C LYS A 169 10.55 -3.84 7.47
N TYR A 170 9.24 -3.64 7.66
CA TYR A 170 8.32 -4.72 7.97
C TYR A 170 7.84 -5.42 6.68
N GLN A 171 8.05 -6.74 6.59
CA GLN A 171 7.60 -7.52 5.45
C GLN A 171 6.25 -8.19 5.76
N TYR A 172 5.17 -7.61 5.24
CA TYR A 172 3.85 -8.22 5.34
C TYR A 172 3.79 -9.53 4.54
N GLU A 173 3.29 -10.60 5.17
CA GLU A 173 3.36 -11.94 4.62
C GLU A 173 2.29 -12.17 3.54
N VAL A 174 2.73 -12.67 2.37
CA VAL A 174 1.84 -13.05 1.27
C VAL A 174 2.12 -14.51 0.87
N LYS A 175 1.09 -15.35 0.97
CA LYS A 175 1.16 -16.80 0.72
C LYS A 175 0.40 -17.19 -0.55
N ILE A 176 0.74 -18.35 -1.09
CA ILE A 176 -0.02 -19.01 -2.18
C ILE A 176 -0.81 -20.17 -1.58
N SER A 177 -2.09 -20.30 -1.94
CA SER A 177 -2.92 -21.41 -1.47
C SER A 177 -2.45 -22.76 -2.02
N LYS A 178 -2.78 -23.86 -1.33
CA LYS A 178 -2.43 -25.22 -1.77
C LYS A 178 -3.03 -25.57 -3.13
N ASN A 179 -4.25 -25.12 -3.42
CA ASN A 179 -4.91 -25.40 -4.69
C ASN A 179 -4.28 -24.62 -5.84
N LEU A 180 -3.92 -23.34 -5.61
CA LEU A 180 -3.17 -22.57 -6.59
C LEU A 180 -1.75 -23.12 -6.81
N GLN A 181 -1.07 -23.60 -5.78
CA GLN A 181 0.21 -24.31 -5.91
C GLN A 181 0.11 -25.52 -6.84
N LYS A 182 -0.91 -26.38 -6.65
CA LYS A 182 -1.18 -27.53 -7.54
C LYS A 182 -1.41 -27.08 -8.99
N LEU A 183 -2.14 -25.97 -9.20
CA LEU A 183 -2.35 -25.43 -10.54
C LEU A 183 -1.04 -24.95 -11.17
N ILE A 184 -0.21 -24.25 -10.41
CA ILE A 184 1.11 -23.77 -10.86
C ILE A 184 1.97 -24.96 -11.31
N GLU A 185 2.08 -25.99 -10.49
CA GLU A 185 2.87 -27.19 -10.79
C GLU A 185 2.38 -27.88 -12.06
N LYS A 186 1.06 -28.12 -12.14
CA LYS A 186 0.44 -28.74 -13.32
C LYS A 186 0.69 -27.93 -14.58
N THR A 187 0.41 -26.62 -14.57
CA THR A 187 0.60 -25.75 -15.73
C THR A 187 2.08 -25.67 -16.13
N ARG A 188 2.99 -25.65 -15.16
CA ARG A 188 4.43 -25.65 -15.43
C ARG A 188 4.87 -26.94 -16.13
N SER A 189 4.43 -28.10 -15.66
CA SER A 189 4.73 -29.39 -16.31
C SER A 189 4.17 -29.47 -17.73
N GLU A 190 2.97 -28.95 -17.97
CA GLU A 190 2.37 -28.91 -19.31
C GLU A 190 3.15 -27.99 -20.27
N ILE A 191 3.60 -26.82 -19.81
CA ILE A 191 4.41 -25.90 -20.64
C ILE A 191 5.74 -26.54 -21.01
N ILE A 192 6.43 -27.18 -20.05
CA ILE A 192 7.71 -27.84 -20.30
C ILE A 192 7.55 -28.97 -21.31
N LYS A 193 6.51 -29.81 -21.17
CA LYS A 193 6.21 -30.89 -22.12
C LYS A 193 5.93 -30.40 -23.54
N ASN A 194 5.28 -29.25 -23.69
CA ASN A 194 4.93 -28.68 -24.99
C ASN A 194 6.08 -27.87 -25.63
N HIS A 195 7.19 -27.66 -24.92
CA HIS A 195 8.37 -26.92 -25.40
C HIS A 195 9.65 -27.78 -25.37
N SER A 196 9.50 -29.09 -25.10
CA SER A 196 10.53 -30.12 -25.30
C SER A 196 10.22 -30.89 -26.58
#